data_AF-A0A2V7H3X2-F1
#
_entry.id   AF-A0A2V7H3X2-F1
#
_cell.length_a   1.000
_cell.length_b   1.000
_cell.length_c   1.000
_cell.angle_alpha   90.00
_cell.angle_beta   90.00
_cell.angle_gamma   90.00
#
_symmetry.space_group_name_H-M   'P 1'
#
loop_
_entity.id
_entity.type
_entity.pdbx_description
1 polymer ?
#
loop_
_entity_poly.entity_id
_entity_poly.type
_entity_poly.pdbx_seq_one_letter_code
_entity_poly.pdbx_strand_id
1 'polypeptide(L)'
;VEDGRTHGVVADGDRWEADAVLLAAGAWTAALAASFGARLRVEPARGQMVALLHVPSLLNHVVHSDDVYLVPRPSGELLIGATVERVGFQRSVTAEGIASLLAAAIGLVPSLGALPIARTWYGFRPWAPDSLPILGPWPDVEGLWVATAHFRNGILLAPITARLMTDWMTTGRPGLEVDEFAPERFLTRGHTTF
;
A
#
# COMPACT_ATOMS: atom_id res chain seq x y z
N VAL A 1 3.10 -2.05 -24.06
CA VAL A 1 2.34 -3.26 -24.42
C VAL A 1 2.05 -3.17 -25.90
N GLU A 2 2.51 -4.14 -26.67
CA GLU A 2 2.34 -4.20 -28.13
C GLU A 2 1.78 -5.60 -28.45
N ASP A 3 0.77 -5.69 -29.32
CA ASP A 3 0.14 -6.95 -29.76
C ASP A 3 -0.25 -7.94 -28.63
N GLY A 4 -0.73 -7.42 -27.49
CA GLY A 4 -1.13 -8.24 -26.34
C GLY A 4 0.05 -8.82 -25.55
N ARG A 5 1.26 -8.27 -25.70
CA ARG A 5 2.45 -8.68 -24.96
C ARG A 5 3.20 -7.50 -24.36
N THR A 6 3.86 -7.75 -23.24
CA THR A 6 4.78 -6.79 -22.63
C THR A 6 6.18 -6.93 -23.22
N HIS A 7 6.82 -5.79 -23.47
CA HIS A 7 8.18 -5.71 -23.99
C HIS A 7 9.14 -4.97 -23.06
N GLY A 8 8.70 -4.64 -21.85
CA GLY A 8 9.47 -3.88 -20.87
C GLY A 8 8.76 -2.61 -20.38
N VAL A 9 9.57 -1.67 -19.90
CA VAL A 9 9.09 -0.42 -19.28
C VAL A 9 9.83 0.79 -19.85
N VAL A 10 9.17 1.95 -19.83
CA VAL A 10 9.79 3.24 -20.10
C VAL A 10 9.85 4.03 -18.80
N ALA A 11 11.05 4.47 -18.41
CA ALA A 11 11.28 5.26 -17.20
C ALA A 11 12.31 6.34 -17.51
N ASP A 12 12.00 7.59 -17.13
CA ASP A 12 12.86 8.76 -17.35
C ASP A 12 13.31 8.98 -18.81
N GLY A 13 12.50 8.51 -19.77
CA GLY A 13 12.79 8.59 -21.21
C GLY A 13 13.54 7.39 -21.78
N ASP A 14 14.09 6.52 -20.91
CA ASP A 14 14.81 5.33 -21.31
C ASP A 14 13.90 4.10 -21.37
N ARG A 15 14.13 3.25 -22.36
CA ARG A 15 13.44 1.95 -22.51
C ARG A 15 14.29 0.85 -21.91
N TRP A 16 13.66 0.04 -21.06
CA TRP A 16 14.22 -1.16 -20.46
C TRP A 16 13.45 -2.36 -20.99
N GLU A 17 14.09 -3.20 -21.78
CA GLU A 17 13.46 -4.39 -22.34
C GLU A 17 13.33 -5.50 -21.29
N ALA A 18 12.17 -6.17 -21.26
CA ALA A 18 11.93 -7.31 -20.40
C ALA A 18 10.82 -8.19 -20.98
N ASP A 19 10.99 -9.51 -20.84
CA ASP A 19 9.95 -10.49 -21.19
C ASP A 19 8.81 -10.53 -20.16
N ALA A 20 9.08 -10.07 -18.93
CA ALA A 20 8.11 -10.00 -17.85
C ALA A 20 8.22 -8.69 -17.05
N VAL A 21 7.08 -8.08 -16.72
CA VAL A 21 6.98 -6.88 -15.88
C VAL A 21 5.97 -7.09 -14.77
N LEU A 22 6.35 -6.77 -13.53
CA LEU A 22 5.48 -6.82 -12.36
C LEU A 22 5.11 -5.41 -11.89
N LEU A 23 3.82 -5.08 -11.95
CA LEU A 23 3.27 -3.86 -11.38
C LEU A 23 3.12 -4.00 -9.85
N ALA A 24 4.15 -3.57 -9.12
CA ALA A 24 4.19 -3.56 -7.66
C ALA A 24 4.27 -2.14 -7.05
N ALA A 25 3.68 -1.15 -7.73
CA ALA A 25 3.83 0.28 -7.39
C ALA A 25 2.85 0.79 -6.31
N GLY A 26 2.30 -0.10 -5.49
CA GLY A 26 1.36 0.25 -4.42
C GLY A 26 0.23 1.17 -4.92
N ALA A 27 0.01 2.30 -4.25
CA ALA A 27 -1.12 3.19 -4.56
C ALA A 27 -1.06 3.79 -5.96
N TRP A 28 0.14 3.85 -6.57
CA TRP A 28 0.35 4.36 -7.93
C TRP A 28 0.07 3.34 -9.04
N THR A 29 -0.26 2.10 -8.68
CA THR A 29 -0.48 1.02 -9.67
C THR A 29 -1.62 1.36 -10.64
N ALA A 30 -2.69 2.00 -10.18
CA ALA A 30 -3.79 2.42 -11.06
C ALA A 30 -3.35 3.50 -12.07
N ALA A 31 -2.47 4.43 -11.68
CA ALA A 31 -1.94 5.44 -12.59
C ALA A 31 -0.99 4.82 -13.63
N LEU A 32 -0.19 3.83 -13.23
CA LEU A 32 0.62 3.06 -14.17
C LEU A 32 -0.25 2.24 -15.12
N ALA A 33 -1.33 1.61 -14.64
CA ALA A 33 -2.29 0.92 -15.51
C ALA A 33 -2.88 1.84 -16.59
N ALA A 34 -3.22 3.07 -16.19
CA ALA A 34 -3.78 4.07 -17.09
C ALA A 34 -2.79 4.52 -18.18
N SER A 35 -1.47 4.50 -17.92
CA SER A 35 -0.48 4.94 -18.91
C SER A 35 -0.38 4.02 -20.13
N PHE A 36 -0.85 2.78 -20.03
CA PHE A 36 -0.98 1.84 -21.16
C PHE A 36 -2.45 1.54 -21.51
N GLY A 37 -3.38 2.43 -21.13
CA GLY A 37 -4.78 2.37 -21.56
C GLY A 37 -5.68 1.46 -20.73
N ALA A 38 -5.22 0.94 -19.60
CA ALA A 38 -6.00 0.03 -18.76
C ALA A 38 -6.52 0.70 -17.48
N ARG A 39 -7.55 0.12 -16.85
CA ARG A 39 -8.17 0.67 -15.63
C ARG A 39 -8.26 -0.39 -14.55
N LEU A 40 -7.45 -0.21 -13.50
CA LEU A 40 -7.46 -1.01 -12.28
C LEU A 40 -7.99 -0.19 -11.10
N ARG A 41 -8.96 -0.74 -10.35
CA ARG A 41 -9.55 -0.05 -9.18
C ARG A 41 -8.68 -0.18 -7.94
N VAL A 42 -7.60 0.60 -7.89
CA VAL A 42 -6.76 0.81 -6.69
C VAL A 42 -6.76 2.30 -6.35
N GLU A 43 -7.18 2.63 -5.13
CA GLU A 43 -7.24 4.01 -4.65
C GLU A 43 -6.23 4.24 -3.52
N PRO A 44 -5.63 5.44 -3.42
CA PRO A 44 -4.83 5.80 -2.26
C PRO A 44 -5.74 6.11 -1.05
N ALA A 45 -5.48 5.44 0.07
CA ALA A 45 -5.99 5.85 1.37
C ALA A 45 -4.86 6.51 2.17
N ARG A 46 -4.96 7.82 2.39
CA ARG A 46 -3.97 8.56 3.18
C ARG A 46 -4.04 8.11 4.63
N GLY A 47 -2.90 7.82 5.23
CA GLY A 47 -2.76 7.63 6.67
C GLY A 47 -1.75 8.60 7.22
N GLN A 48 -2.17 9.41 8.19
CA GLN A 48 -1.33 10.34 8.92
C GLN A 48 -0.80 9.68 10.20
N MET A 49 0.38 10.08 10.62
CA MET A 49 1.12 9.51 11.75
C MET A 49 1.77 10.63 12.58
N VAL A 50 1.93 10.38 13.87
CA VAL A 50 2.72 11.20 14.80
C VAL A 50 3.79 10.32 15.44
N ALA A 51 4.97 10.88 15.71
CA ALA A 51 5.95 10.27 16.60
C ALA A 51 6.18 11.17 17.82
N LEU A 52 6.22 10.59 19.01
CA LEU A 52 6.60 11.27 20.25
C LEU A 52 8.01 10.85 20.70
N LEU A 53 8.72 11.74 21.40
CA LEU A 53 10.03 11.51 21.99
C LEU A 53 9.96 11.20 23.48
N HIS A 54 11.06 10.65 24.01
CA HIS A 54 11.28 10.42 25.45
C HIS A 54 10.17 9.59 26.09
N VAL A 55 9.62 8.64 25.34
CA VAL A 55 8.55 7.80 25.87
C VAL A 55 9.20 6.90 26.92
N PRO A 56 8.77 6.97 28.20
CA PRO A 56 9.29 6.09 29.23
C PRO A 56 9.11 4.63 28.80
N SER A 57 9.81 3.69 29.43
CA SER A 57 9.64 2.24 29.24
C SER A 57 8.29 1.72 29.76
N LEU A 58 7.20 2.45 29.51
CA LEU A 58 5.82 2.16 29.86
C LEU A 58 5.17 1.25 28.83
N LEU A 59 5.56 1.35 27.55
CA LEU A 59 5.05 0.55 26.45
C LEU A 59 6.18 -0.27 25.83
N ASN A 60 6.18 -1.58 26.09
CA ASN A 60 7.14 -2.53 25.51
C ASN A 60 6.56 -3.33 24.33
N HIS A 61 5.25 -3.20 24.09
CA HIS A 61 4.52 -3.90 23.05
C HIS A 61 3.65 -2.94 22.25
N VAL A 62 3.24 -3.37 21.05
CA VAL A 62 2.25 -2.66 20.27
C VAL A 62 0.92 -2.69 21.03
N VAL A 63 0.33 -1.52 21.24
CA VAL A 63 -1.05 -1.38 21.74
C VAL A 63 -1.92 -0.99 20.55
N HIS A 64 -3.07 -1.63 20.40
CA HIS A 64 -4.03 -1.32 19.35
C HIS A 64 -5.41 -1.07 19.98
N SER A 65 -6.04 0.05 19.62
CA SER A 65 -7.43 0.37 19.90
C SER A 65 -8.20 0.57 18.58
N ASP A 66 -9.48 0.88 18.66
CA ASP A 66 -10.29 1.16 17.46
C ASP A 66 -9.80 2.40 16.69
N ASP A 67 -9.33 3.42 17.42
CA ASP A 67 -8.94 4.71 16.84
C ASP A 67 -7.44 4.81 16.49
N VAL A 68 -6.58 4.09 17.22
CA VAL A 68 -5.12 4.27 17.16
C VAL A 68 -4.37 3.02 17.58
N TYR A 69 -3.20 2.82 17.00
CA TYR A 69 -2.15 1.94 17.49
C TYR A 69 -0.92 2.74 17.93
N LEU A 70 -0.29 2.26 19.00
CA LEU A 70 0.92 2.80 19.61
C LEU A 70 2.05 1.79 19.41
N VAL A 71 3.11 2.18 18.70
CA VAL A 71 4.26 1.31 18.40
C VAL A 71 5.52 1.86 19.05
N PRO A 72 5.99 1.27 20.17
CA PRO A 72 7.26 1.66 20.75
C PRO A 72 8.40 1.24 19.82
N ARG A 73 9.41 2.10 19.68
CA ARG A 73 10.61 1.85 18.88
C ARG A 73 11.83 1.70 19.78
N PRO A 74 12.80 0.84 19.41
CA PRO A 74 14.07 0.74 20.13
C PRO A 74 14.84 2.07 20.25
N SER A 75 14.56 3.04 19.38
CA SER A 75 15.13 4.39 19.42
C SER A 75 14.58 5.27 20.55
N GLY A 76 13.56 4.82 21.30
CA GLY A 76 12.86 5.62 22.30
C GLY A 76 11.71 6.47 21.76
N GLU A 77 11.40 6.34 20.46
CA GLU A 77 10.21 6.96 19.87
C GLU A 77 8.97 6.10 20.08
N LEU A 78 7.81 6.74 20.18
CA LEU A 78 6.51 6.09 20.09
C LEU A 78 5.79 6.56 18.84
N LEU A 79 5.51 5.63 17.92
CA LEU A 79 4.72 5.93 16.73
C LEU A 79 3.23 5.80 17.07
N ILE A 80 2.46 6.80 16.70
CA ILE A 80 1.02 6.89 16.87
C ILE A 80 0.42 6.91 15.48
N GLY A 81 -0.40 5.92 15.19
CA GLY A 81 -1.00 5.78 13.88
C GLY A 81 -2.36 5.11 13.95
N ALA A 82 -3.18 5.17 12.91
CA ALA A 82 -3.10 6.20 11.89
C ALA A 82 -4.50 6.44 11.34
N THR A 83 -4.72 7.65 10.87
CA THR A 83 -5.94 7.99 10.14
C THR A 83 -6.07 7.10 8.89
N VAL A 84 -7.28 7.06 8.33
CA VAL A 84 -7.58 6.41 7.05
C VAL A 84 -8.51 7.33 6.27
N GLU A 85 -7.98 7.96 5.22
CA GLU A 85 -8.69 9.03 4.51
C GLU A 85 -8.71 8.78 3.01
N ARG A 86 -9.92 8.71 2.43
CA ARG A 86 -10.14 8.56 0.98
C ARG A 86 -10.17 9.93 0.29
N VAL A 87 -9.04 10.62 0.34
CA VAL A 87 -8.87 12.01 -0.19
C VAL A 87 -8.01 12.07 -1.45
N GLY A 88 -7.74 10.94 -2.09
CA GLY A 88 -6.81 10.88 -3.21
C GLY A 88 -5.35 11.08 -2.77
N PHE A 89 -4.50 11.54 -3.70
CA PHE A 89 -3.08 11.82 -3.45
C PHE A 89 -2.84 13.20 -2.80
N GLN A 90 -3.62 13.57 -1.80
CA GLN A 90 -3.37 14.81 -1.05
C GLN A 90 -2.12 14.68 -0.18
N ARG A 91 -1.09 15.45 -0.53
CA ARG A 91 0.27 15.36 0.03
C ARG A 91 0.48 16.28 1.23
N SER A 92 -0.37 16.15 2.24
CA SER A 92 -0.30 16.98 3.44
C SER A 92 -0.59 16.19 4.72
N VAL A 93 -0.06 16.71 5.83
CA VAL A 93 -0.55 16.44 7.18
C VAL A 93 -1.53 17.56 7.54
N THR A 94 -2.62 17.24 8.23
CA THR A 94 -3.68 18.17 8.63
C THR A 94 -3.69 18.34 10.14
N ALA A 95 -3.99 19.54 10.63
CA ALA A 95 -4.11 19.80 12.07
C ALA A 95 -5.16 18.89 12.73
N GLU A 96 -6.30 18.67 12.07
CA GLU A 96 -7.37 17.79 12.55
C GLU A 96 -6.91 16.34 12.73
N GLY A 97 -6.26 15.76 11.71
CA GLY A 97 -5.73 14.40 11.79
C GLY A 97 -4.71 14.22 12.91
N ILE A 98 -3.82 15.20 13.13
CA ILE A 98 -2.86 15.15 14.24
C ILE A 98 -3.55 15.31 15.59
N ALA A 99 -4.49 16.25 15.72
CA ALA A 99 -5.25 16.45 16.95
C ALA A 99 -6.05 15.20 17.33
N SER A 100 -6.69 14.54 16.36
CA SER A 100 -7.42 13.28 16.56
C SER A 100 -6.51 12.16 17.06
N LEU A 101 -5.35 11.94 16.42
CA LEU A 101 -4.39 10.90 16.83
C LEU A 101 -3.84 11.15 18.24
N LEU A 102 -3.50 12.40 18.56
CA LEU A 102 -3.00 12.76 19.88
C LEU A 102 -4.08 12.61 20.95
N ALA A 103 -5.31 13.06 20.68
CA ALA A 103 -6.42 12.94 21.61
C ALA A 103 -6.71 11.46 21.94
N ALA A 104 -6.74 10.59 20.93
CA ALA A 104 -6.99 9.18 21.13
C ALA A 104 -5.82 8.49 21.86
N ALA A 105 -4.57 8.82 21.53
CA ALA A 105 -3.39 8.30 22.22
C ALA A 105 -3.33 8.73 23.70
N ILE A 106 -3.61 10.00 24.00
CA ILE A 106 -3.65 10.54 25.37
C ILE A 106 -4.83 9.94 26.15
N GLY A 107 -5.96 9.67 25.49
CA GLY A 107 -7.08 8.96 26.09
C GLY A 107 -6.71 7.56 26.58
N LEU A 108 -5.84 6.85 25.83
CA LEU A 108 -5.32 5.53 26.24
C LEU A 108 -4.21 5.63 27.29
N VAL A 109 -3.29 6.57 27.13
CA VAL A 109 -2.11 6.74 27.99
C VAL A 109 -1.92 8.22 28.30
N PRO A 110 -2.52 8.72 29.41
CA PRO A 110 -2.54 10.16 29.72
C PRO A 110 -1.18 10.84 29.81
N SER A 111 -0.14 10.11 30.24
CA SER A 111 1.22 10.63 30.37
C SER A 111 1.86 11.02 29.02
N LEU A 112 1.32 10.55 27.89
CA LEU A 112 1.80 10.96 26.56
C LEU A 112 1.59 12.44 26.27
N GLY A 113 0.61 13.09 26.92
CA GLY A 113 0.28 14.50 26.68
C GLY A 113 1.39 15.49 27.06
N ALA A 114 2.36 15.07 27.87
CA ALA A 114 3.51 15.88 28.25
C ALA A 114 4.74 15.67 27.35
N LEU A 115 4.68 14.72 26.40
CA LEU A 115 5.84 14.33 25.61
C LEU A 115 6.02 15.21 24.37
N PRO A 116 7.26 15.51 23.95
CA PRO A 116 7.52 16.28 22.74
C PRO A 116 7.08 15.51 21.48
N ILE A 117 6.47 16.21 20.53
CA ILE A 117 6.25 15.69 19.18
C ILE A 117 7.59 15.72 18.43
N ALA A 118 8.02 14.56 17.94
CA ALA A 118 9.24 14.42 17.14
C ALA A 118 9.02 14.88 15.69
N ARG A 119 7.98 14.32 15.07
CA ARG A 119 7.62 14.55 13.67
C ARG A 119 6.20 14.08 13.40
N THR A 120 5.69 14.54 12.27
CA THR A 120 4.45 14.04 11.67
C THR A 120 4.71 13.71 10.21
N TRP A 121 3.99 12.72 9.68
CA TRP A 121 4.09 12.35 8.28
C TRP A 121 2.79 11.71 7.80
N TYR A 122 2.72 11.46 6.49
CA TYR A 122 1.65 10.70 5.88
C TYR A 122 2.21 9.63 4.95
N GLY A 123 1.37 8.66 4.62
CA GLY A 123 1.61 7.68 3.56
C GLY A 123 0.32 7.33 2.85
N PHE A 124 0.43 6.72 1.67
CA PHE A 124 -0.72 6.27 0.89
C PHE A 124 -0.79 4.75 0.89
N ARG A 125 -1.82 4.20 1.54
CA ARG A 125 -2.10 2.77 1.52
C ARG A 125 -2.83 2.44 0.21
N PRO A 126 -2.39 1.42 -0.55
CA PRO A 126 -3.11 0.97 -1.73
C PRO A 126 -4.36 0.20 -1.30
N TRP A 127 -5.54 0.73 -1.60
CA TRP A 127 -6.81 0.12 -1.22
C TRP A 127 -7.57 -0.37 -2.46
N ALA A 128 -8.10 -1.58 -2.39
CA ALA A 128 -9.08 -2.12 -3.34
C ALA A 128 -10.45 -2.26 -2.64
N PRO A 129 -11.58 -2.26 -3.38
CA PRO A 129 -12.93 -2.26 -2.80
C PRO A 129 -13.24 -3.34 -1.77
N ASP A 130 -12.68 -4.54 -1.92
CA ASP A 130 -12.84 -5.66 -0.98
C ASP A 130 -11.73 -5.75 0.08
N SER A 131 -10.78 -4.80 0.05
CA SER A 131 -9.60 -4.74 0.92
C SER A 131 -8.66 -5.95 0.84
N LEU A 132 -8.74 -6.74 -0.24
CA LEU A 132 -7.83 -7.84 -0.52
C LEU A 132 -6.71 -7.41 -1.48
N PRO A 133 -5.51 -8.04 -1.38
CA PRO A 133 -4.46 -7.84 -2.38
C PRO A 133 -4.95 -8.18 -3.79
N ILE A 134 -4.34 -7.54 -4.79
CA ILE A 134 -4.52 -7.86 -6.21
C ILE A 134 -3.22 -8.48 -6.72
N LEU A 135 -3.25 -9.78 -7.01
CA LEU A 135 -2.10 -10.59 -7.36
C LEU A 135 -2.38 -11.39 -8.64
N GLY A 136 -1.39 -11.46 -9.53
CA GLY A 136 -1.40 -12.43 -10.64
C GLY A 136 -1.09 -11.85 -12.01
N PRO A 137 -1.27 -12.65 -13.07
CA PRO A 137 -1.04 -12.21 -14.44
C PRO A 137 -2.08 -11.16 -14.81
N TRP A 138 -1.66 -10.18 -15.60
CA TRP A 138 -2.57 -9.22 -16.18
C TRP A 138 -3.38 -9.90 -17.30
N PRO A 139 -4.71 -9.82 -17.31
CA PRO A 139 -5.54 -10.46 -18.33
C PRO A 139 -5.24 -9.91 -19.72
N ASP A 140 -5.22 -10.80 -20.71
CA ASP A 140 -5.05 -10.46 -22.13
C ASP A 140 -3.70 -9.76 -22.47
N VAL A 141 -2.73 -9.72 -21.54
CA VAL A 141 -1.38 -9.18 -21.77
C VAL A 141 -0.30 -10.17 -21.30
N GLU A 142 0.30 -10.90 -22.24
CA GLU A 142 1.38 -11.84 -21.94
C GLU A 142 2.59 -11.10 -21.33
N GLY A 143 3.16 -11.67 -20.26
CA GLY A 143 4.32 -11.12 -19.58
C GLY A 143 4.03 -9.96 -18.62
N LEU A 144 2.79 -9.45 -18.53
CA LEU A 144 2.44 -8.43 -17.54
C LEU A 144 1.83 -9.07 -16.30
N TRP A 145 2.23 -8.59 -15.13
CA TRP A 145 1.80 -9.09 -13.82
C TRP A 145 1.48 -7.93 -12.89
N VAL A 146 0.75 -8.20 -11.81
CA VAL A 146 0.44 -7.22 -10.78
C VAL A 146 0.54 -7.83 -9.39
N ALA A 147 1.05 -7.06 -8.43
CA ALA A 147 1.04 -7.39 -7.01
C ALA A 147 0.87 -6.10 -6.19
N THR A 148 -0.37 -5.77 -5.83
CA THR A 148 -0.70 -4.50 -5.19
C THR A 148 -1.88 -4.62 -4.23
N ALA A 149 -2.39 -3.49 -3.72
CA ALA A 149 -3.61 -3.41 -2.90
C ALA A 149 -3.56 -4.12 -1.53
N HIS A 150 -2.38 -4.40 -0.97
CA HIS A 150 -2.25 -4.99 0.37
C HIS A 150 -2.72 -4.09 1.53
N PHE A 151 -3.16 -2.87 1.25
CA PHE A 151 -3.72 -1.91 2.19
C PHE A 151 -2.91 -1.76 3.49
N ARG A 152 -3.45 -2.18 4.64
CA ARG A 152 -2.80 -2.09 5.97
C ARG A 152 -1.82 -3.22 6.25
N ASN A 153 -1.81 -4.26 5.43
CA ASN A 153 -1.06 -5.50 5.67
C ASN A 153 0.14 -5.68 4.73
N GLY A 154 0.52 -4.66 3.96
CA GLY A 154 1.60 -4.75 2.97
C GLY A 154 2.94 -5.19 3.54
N ILE A 155 3.34 -4.68 4.72
CA ILE A 155 4.59 -5.10 5.36
C ILE A 155 4.52 -6.57 5.80
N LEU A 156 3.42 -6.96 6.42
CA LEU A 156 3.20 -8.33 6.91
C LEU A 156 3.18 -9.35 5.77
N LEU A 157 2.52 -9.00 4.66
CA LEU A 157 2.26 -9.91 3.54
C LEU A 157 3.32 -9.87 2.44
N ALA A 158 4.25 -8.91 2.46
CA ALA A 158 5.30 -8.79 1.46
C ALA A 158 6.12 -10.10 1.26
N PRO A 159 6.58 -10.80 2.31
CA PRO A 159 7.37 -12.02 2.13
C PRO A 159 6.61 -13.13 1.41
N ILE A 160 5.36 -13.39 1.81
CA ILE A 160 4.56 -14.44 1.18
C ILE A 160 4.14 -14.04 -0.23
N THR A 161 3.78 -12.78 -0.47
CA THR A 161 3.45 -12.30 -1.83
C THR A 161 4.64 -12.42 -2.76
N ALA A 162 5.85 -12.03 -2.32
CA ALA A 162 7.05 -12.14 -3.13
C ALA A 162 7.33 -13.60 -3.53
N ARG A 163 7.19 -14.53 -2.58
CA ARG A 163 7.33 -15.97 -2.86
C ARG A 163 6.29 -16.45 -3.87
N LEU A 164 5.00 -16.18 -3.63
CA LEU A 164 3.91 -16.61 -4.51
C LEU A 164 4.08 -16.08 -5.94
N MET A 165 4.39 -14.79 -6.09
CA MET A 165 4.59 -14.18 -7.40
C MET A 165 5.84 -14.73 -8.11
N THR A 166 6.93 -14.97 -7.38
CA THR A 166 8.14 -15.58 -7.95
C THR A 166 7.84 -16.99 -8.46
N ASP A 167 7.22 -17.84 -7.65
CA ASP A 167 6.86 -19.20 -8.03
C ASP A 167 5.91 -19.18 -9.25
N TRP A 168 4.91 -18.29 -9.24
CA TRP A 168 3.95 -18.17 -10.33
C TRP A 168 4.60 -17.71 -11.63
N MET A 169 5.44 -16.67 -11.58
CA MET A 169 6.10 -16.10 -12.76
C MET A 169 7.15 -17.03 -13.37
N THR A 170 7.79 -17.88 -12.56
CA THR A 170 8.90 -18.75 -13.02
C THR A 170 8.49 -20.19 -13.33
N THR A 171 7.41 -20.68 -12.71
CA THR A 171 6.95 -22.08 -12.87
C THR A 171 5.55 -22.20 -13.45
N GLY A 172 4.83 -21.08 -13.56
CA GLY A 172 3.42 -21.04 -13.98
C GLY A 172 2.44 -21.40 -12.86
N ARG A 173 2.89 -21.62 -11.62
CA ARG A 173 2.01 -21.95 -10.48
C ARG A 173 2.43 -21.22 -9.19
N PRO A 174 1.48 -20.62 -8.45
CA PRO A 174 1.77 -19.86 -7.22
C PRO A 174 2.03 -20.72 -5.98
N GLY A 175 1.79 -22.04 -6.02
CA GLY A 175 2.04 -22.94 -4.89
C GLY A 175 1.02 -22.88 -3.74
N LEU A 176 0.09 -21.93 -3.77
CA LEU A 176 -1.13 -21.84 -2.96
C LEU A 176 -2.29 -21.38 -3.87
N GLU A 177 -3.53 -21.63 -3.45
CA GLU A 177 -4.71 -21.08 -4.12
C GLU A 177 -4.75 -19.55 -3.93
N VAL A 178 -4.80 -18.80 -5.04
CA VAL A 178 -4.74 -17.33 -5.06
C VAL A 178 -5.80 -16.70 -5.97
N ASP A 179 -6.75 -17.51 -6.47
CA ASP A 179 -7.80 -17.06 -7.41
C ASP A 179 -8.62 -15.90 -6.85
N GLU A 180 -8.84 -15.90 -5.53
CA GLU A 180 -9.54 -14.82 -4.84
C GLU A 180 -8.81 -13.49 -4.92
N PHE A 181 -7.51 -13.44 -5.28
CA PHE A 181 -6.71 -12.23 -5.42
C PHE A 181 -6.57 -11.75 -6.87
N ALA A 182 -7.15 -12.47 -7.83
CA ALA A 182 -6.95 -12.21 -9.25
C ALA A 182 -7.36 -10.77 -9.66
N PRO A 183 -6.65 -10.15 -10.62
CA PRO A 183 -6.89 -8.76 -11.02
C PRO A 183 -8.22 -8.52 -11.73
N GLU A 184 -8.81 -9.53 -12.34
CA GLU A 184 -10.11 -9.50 -13.04
C GLU A 184 -11.24 -8.94 -12.16
N ARG A 185 -11.14 -9.12 -10.83
CA ARG A 185 -12.10 -8.56 -9.86
C ARG A 185 -12.27 -7.05 -10.00
N PHE A 186 -11.23 -6.35 -10.45
CA PHE A 186 -11.15 -4.89 -10.43
C PHE A 186 -10.67 -4.26 -11.73
N LEU A 187 -10.51 -5.05 -12.78
CA LEU A 187 -10.22 -4.56 -14.11
C LEU A 187 -11.51 -4.21 -14.83
N THR A 188 -11.55 -3.00 -15.39
CA THR A 188 -12.62 -2.61 -16.31
C THR A 188 -12.03 -2.49 -17.69
N ARG A 189 -12.62 -3.19 -18.67
CA ARG A 189 -12.22 -3.07 -20.08
C ARG A 189 -12.59 -1.68 -20.57
N GLY A 190 -11.59 -0.87 -20.90
CA GLY A 190 -11.81 0.29 -21.75
C GLY A 190 -12.20 -0.23 -23.13
N HIS A 191 -13.38 0.14 -23.63
CA HIS A 191 -13.62 0.08 -25.07
C HIS A 191 -12.72 1.15 -25.69
N THR A 192 -11.54 0.75 -26.15
CA THR A 192 -10.72 1.61 -27.01
C THR A 192 -11.38 1.57 -28.39
N THR A 193 -12.29 2.50 -28.64
CA THR A 193 -12.62 2.85 -30.02
C THR A 193 -11.41 3.59 -30.56
N PHE A 194 -10.74 3.00 -31.54
CA PHE A 194 -9.64 3.60 -32.29
C PHE A 194 -10.07 4.93 -32.93
#